data_AF-A0A523R931-F1
#
_entry.id   AF-A0A523R931-F1
#
_cell.length_a   1.000
_cell.length_b   1.000
_cell.length_c   1.000
_cell.angle_alpha   90.00
_cell.angle_beta   90.00
_cell.angle_gamma   90.00
#
_symmetry.space_group_name_H-M   'P 1'
#
loop_
_entity.id
_entity.type
_entity.pdbx_description
1 polymer ?
#
loop_
_entity_poly.entity_id
_entity_poly.type
_entity_poly.pdbx_seq_one_letter_code
_entity_poly.pdbx_strand_id
1 'polypeptide(L)'
;MKYLGDDINNTDNPNWDVIEVSKVNDKIIMKLLNYLKYDVSEKFFISFESLLKLGNRVPEATIRNIVEELDHSHDFKKELFQFILNFINNEAVEYHLLPQIYSPDFIVRARAIMKIKENDDVRYMKFLLPLLDDPDDSVRWSVIKFLSKHVKNPIIYSELKNHLNKELNPIIYDNLKEIFE
;
A
#
# COMPACT_ATOMS: atom_id res chain seq x y z
N MET A 1 29.80 29.17 -42.26
CA MET A 1 29.47 29.09 -40.82
C MET A 1 28.43 27.99 -40.66
N LYS A 2 28.86 26.79 -40.29
CA LYS A 2 28.00 25.64 -39.97
C LYS A 2 27.84 25.63 -38.45
N TYR A 3 26.60 25.69 -37.97
CA TYR A 3 26.30 25.60 -36.55
C TYR A 3 26.52 24.17 -36.04
N LEU A 4 26.96 24.13 -34.80
CA LEU A 4 27.41 22.99 -34.01
C LEU A 4 26.23 22.08 -33.62
N GLY A 5 26.47 20.77 -33.68
CA GLY A 5 25.99 19.81 -32.68
C GLY A 5 24.50 19.57 -32.57
N ASP A 6 23.88 19.03 -33.62
CA ASP A 6 22.65 18.24 -33.49
C ASP A 6 23.03 16.76 -33.31
N ASP A 7 23.76 16.46 -32.24
CA ASP A 7 23.78 15.12 -31.63
C ASP A 7 22.88 15.19 -30.39
N ILE A 8 21.57 15.14 -30.62
CA ILE A 8 20.58 14.85 -29.57
C ILE A 8 20.01 13.47 -29.88
N ASN A 9 20.86 12.46 -29.78
CA ASN A 9 20.43 11.14 -29.31
C ASN A 9 20.12 11.29 -27.81
N ASN A 10 18.94 11.84 -27.50
CA ASN A 10 18.41 11.84 -26.15
C ASN A 10 17.11 11.03 -26.15
N THR A 11 17.27 9.71 -26.29
CA THR A 11 16.22 8.72 -26.07
C THR A 11 16.32 8.08 -24.68
N ASP A 12 16.92 8.78 -23.71
CA ASP A 12 16.96 8.31 -22.33
C ASP A 12 15.87 9.02 -21.53
N ASN A 13 14.62 8.66 -21.82
CA ASN A 13 13.51 8.93 -20.90
C ASN A 13 13.50 7.80 -19.85
N PRO A 14 13.88 8.06 -18.58
CA PRO A 14 14.04 7.02 -17.58
C PRO A 14 12.67 6.69 -16.97
N ASN A 15 11.79 6.07 -17.75
CA ASN A 15 10.55 5.53 -17.23
C ASN A 15 10.85 4.18 -16.55
N TRP A 16 11.37 4.22 -15.33
CA TRP A 16 11.66 3.04 -14.51
C TRP A 16 10.40 2.24 -14.11
N ASP A 17 9.22 2.79 -14.39
CA ASP A 17 7.93 2.30 -13.87
C ASP A 17 7.23 1.28 -14.76
N VAL A 18 7.75 1.02 -15.96
CA VAL A 18 7.11 0.07 -16.89
C VAL A 18 8.14 -0.90 -17.45
N ILE A 19 8.20 -2.08 -16.83
CA ILE A 19 8.95 -3.23 -17.34
C ILE A 19 7.96 -4.14 -18.05
N GLU A 20 8.28 -4.58 -19.26
CA GLU A 20 7.51 -5.61 -19.94
C GLU A 20 7.45 -6.87 -19.08
N VAL A 21 6.25 -7.43 -18.94
CA VAL A 21 6.00 -8.62 -18.12
C VAL A 21 6.95 -9.77 -18.53
N SER A 22 7.28 -9.94 -19.82
CA SER A 22 8.25 -10.94 -20.32
C SER A 22 9.67 -10.79 -19.77
N LYS A 23 10.09 -9.59 -19.36
CA LYS A 23 11.41 -9.28 -18.80
C LYS A 23 11.48 -9.47 -17.28
N VAL A 24 10.36 -9.76 -16.62
CA VAL A 24 10.30 -10.03 -15.18
C VAL A 24 10.81 -11.44 -14.89
N ASN A 25 11.91 -11.52 -14.13
CA ASN A 25 12.52 -12.77 -13.67
C ASN A 25 12.39 -12.95 -12.15
N ASP A 26 12.80 -14.10 -11.63
CA ASP A 26 12.68 -14.46 -10.21
C ASP A 26 13.35 -13.44 -9.28
N LYS A 27 14.47 -12.84 -9.70
CA LYS A 27 15.16 -11.80 -8.93
C LYS A 27 14.29 -10.55 -8.78
N ILE A 28 13.59 -10.14 -9.84
CA ILE A 28 12.65 -9.00 -9.79
C ILE A 28 11.47 -9.37 -8.91
N ILE A 29 10.90 -10.56 -9.06
CA ILE A 29 9.77 -11.03 -8.23
C ILE A 29 10.15 -10.99 -6.75
N MET A 30 11.31 -11.54 -6.37
CA MET A 30 11.79 -11.50 -4.99
C MET A 30 11.98 -10.07 -4.48
N LYS A 31 12.43 -9.15 -5.33
CA LYS A 31 12.56 -7.74 -4.96
C LYS A 31 11.20 -7.10 -4.68
N LEU A 32 10.17 -7.38 -5.48
CA LEU A 32 8.80 -6.90 -5.26
C LEU A 32 8.21 -7.47 -3.95
N LEU A 33 8.39 -8.77 -3.71
CA LEU A 33 7.97 -9.41 -2.46
C LEU A 33 8.66 -8.80 -1.24
N ASN A 34 9.95 -8.50 -1.33
CA ASN A 34 10.69 -7.83 -0.27
C ASN A 34 10.14 -6.42 0.01
N TYR A 35 9.77 -5.64 -1.01
CA TYR A 35 9.13 -4.35 -0.78
C TYR A 35 7.79 -4.44 -0.05
N LEU A 36 7.06 -5.56 -0.19
CA LEU A 36 5.87 -5.81 0.61
C LEU A 36 6.17 -6.15 2.07
N LYS A 37 7.33 -6.78 2.36
CA LYS A 37 7.75 -7.16 3.72
C LYS A 37 8.06 -5.95 4.61
N TYR A 38 8.58 -4.87 4.03
CA TYR A 38 9.01 -3.66 4.75
C TYR A 38 7.91 -2.57 4.82
N ASP A 39 8.32 -1.32 5.06
CA ASP A 39 7.43 -0.18 5.31
C ASP A 39 6.49 0.14 4.14
N VAL A 40 5.31 0.68 4.48
CA VAL A 40 4.37 1.24 3.50
C VAL A 40 5.01 2.47 2.87
N SER A 41 5.33 2.36 1.59
CA SER A 41 6.03 3.37 0.79
C SER A 41 5.51 3.31 -0.66
N GLU A 42 5.93 4.23 -1.52
CA GLU A 42 5.58 4.16 -2.96
C GLU A 42 5.95 2.80 -3.58
N LYS A 43 7.12 2.26 -3.18
CA LYS A 43 7.59 0.93 -3.63
C LYS A 43 6.69 -0.20 -3.15
N PHE A 44 6.10 -0.08 -1.96
CA PHE A 44 5.12 -1.04 -1.46
C PHE A 44 3.89 -1.08 -2.37
N PHE A 45 3.30 0.07 -2.71
CA PHE A 45 2.10 0.13 -3.55
C PHE A 45 2.36 -0.40 -4.97
N ILE A 46 3.47 0.03 -5.59
CA ILE A 46 3.88 -0.45 -6.92
C ILE A 46 4.09 -1.96 -6.90
N SER A 47 4.73 -2.48 -5.85
CA SER A 47 5.00 -3.91 -5.74
C SER A 47 3.75 -4.72 -5.53
N PHE A 48 2.82 -4.24 -4.71
CA PHE A 48 1.54 -4.89 -4.50
C PHE A 48 0.79 -5.05 -5.82
N GLU A 49 0.60 -3.95 -6.54
CA GLU A 49 -0.10 -3.97 -7.83
C GLU A 49 0.63 -4.85 -8.86
N SER A 50 1.96 -4.77 -8.91
CA SER A 50 2.78 -5.56 -9.84
C SER A 50 2.62 -7.07 -9.59
N LEU A 51 2.61 -7.50 -8.33
CA LEU A 51 2.44 -8.91 -7.97
C LEU A 51 1.04 -9.43 -8.35
N LEU A 52 -0.01 -8.63 -8.16
CA LEU A 52 -1.36 -8.98 -8.63
C LEU A 52 -1.41 -9.10 -10.17
N LYS A 53 -0.75 -8.19 -10.89
CA LYS A 53 -0.67 -8.22 -12.36
C LYS A 53 0.15 -9.41 -12.90
N LEU A 54 1.17 -9.84 -12.17
CA LEU A 54 1.99 -11.01 -12.53
C LEU A 54 1.21 -12.32 -12.35
N GLY A 55 0.25 -12.36 -11.42
CA GLY A 55 -0.62 -13.51 -11.23
C GLY A 55 0.17 -14.79 -10.90
N ASN A 56 -0.17 -15.87 -11.58
CA ASN A 56 0.44 -17.20 -11.41
C ASN A 56 1.94 -17.28 -11.75
N ARG A 57 2.55 -16.20 -12.25
CA ARG A 57 4.01 -16.12 -12.43
C ARG A 57 4.76 -15.90 -11.12
N VAL A 58 4.08 -15.43 -10.08
CA VAL A 58 4.66 -15.32 -8.74
C VAL A 58 4.68 -16.73 -8.12
N PRO A 59 5.85 -17.28 -7.74
CA PRO A 59 5.90 -18.62 -7.19
C PRO A 59 5.19 -18.71 -5.84
N GLU A 60 4.11 -19.50 -5.77
CA GLU A 60 3.32 -19.67 -4.54
C GLU A 60 4.17 -20.11 -3.35
N ALA A 61 5.10 -21.05 -3.57
CA ALA A 61 5.99 -21.54 -2.53
C ALA A 61 6.82 -20.40 -1.91
N THR A 62 7.22 -19.40 -2.70
CA THR A 62 7.93 -18.23 -2.19
C THR A 62 7.04 -17.37 -1.30
N ILE A 63 5.78 -17.15 -1.69
CA ILE A 63 4.81 -16.42 -0.86
C ILE A 63 4.58 -17.16 0.46
N ARG A 64 4.37 -18.48 0.41
CA ARG A 64 4.14 -19.32 1.61
C ARG A 64 5.32 -19.26 2.57
N ASN A 65 6.55 -19.42 2.07
CA ASN A 65 7.76 -19.29 2.89
C ASN A 65 7.86 -17.92 3.57
N ILE A 66 7.55 -16.83 2.86
CA ILE A 66 7.55 -15.49 3.45
C ILE A 66 6.52 -15.40 4.58
N VAL A 67 5.31 -15.93 4.39
CA VAL A 67 4.28 -15.93 5.44
C VAL A 67 4.73 -16.69 6.69
N GLU A 68 5.43 -17.83 6.51
CA GLU A 68 5.98 -18.63 7.61
C GLU A 68 7.12 -17.92 8.35
N GLU A 69 7.93 -17.12 7.66
CA GLU A 69 9.01 -16.34 8.25
C GLU A 69 8.53 -15.11 9.06
N LEU A 70 7.36 -14.57 8.74
CA LEU A 70 6.82 -13.41 9.44
C LEU A 70 6.43 -13.78 10.88
N ASP A 71 6.87 -12.99 11.85
CA ASP A 71 6.44 -13.14 13.25
C ASP A 71 5.07 -12.48 13.49
N HIS A 72 4.62 -12.43 14.74
CA HIS A 72 3.34 -11.83 15.12
C HIS A 72 3.31 -10.30 15.02
N SER A 73 4.47 -9.63 14.94
CA SER A 73 4.49 -8.17 14.77
C SER A 73 4.09 -7.73 13.36
N HIS A 74 3.92 -8.68 12.43
CA HIS A 74 3.61 -8.45 11.03
C HIS A 74 2.26 -9.06 10.59
N ASP A 75 1.29 -9.19 11.50
CA ASP A 75 0.02 -9.87 11.22
C ASP A 75 -0.71 -9.33 9.97
N PHE A 76 -0.73 -8.00 9.77
CA PHE A 76 -1.34 -7.44 8.56
C PHE A 76 -0.62 -7.84 7.26
N LYS A 77 0.71 -8.03 7.32
CA LYS A 77 1.52 -8.47 6.16
C LYS A 77 1.22 -9.92 5.83
N LYS A 78 1.07 -10.78 6.84
CA LYS A 78 0.66 -12.18 6.62
C LYS A 78 -0.65 -12.22 5.87
N GLU A 79 -1.63 -11.44 6.32
CA GLU A 79 -2.92 -11.35 5.66
C GLU A 79 -2.84 -10.77 4.25
N LEU A 80 -1.97 -9.78 4.02
CA LEU A 80 -1.72 -9.23 2.69
C LEU A 80 -1.15 -10.27 1.72
N PHE A 81 -0.18 -11.07 2.17
CA PHE A 81 0.40 -12.14 1.36
C PHE A 81 -0.61 -13.28 1.11
N GLN A 82 -1.44 -13.62 2.10
CA GLN A 82 -2.54 -14.57 1.90
C GLN A 82 -3.57 -14.04 0.91
N PHE A 83 -3.89 -12.75 0.96
CA PHE A 83 -4.74 -12.13 -0.06
C PHE A 83 -4.14 -12.27 -1.46
N ILE A 84 -2.84 -12.00 -1.64
CA ILE A 84 -2.17 -12.14 -2.94
C ILE A 84 -2.28 -13.58 -3.43
N LEU A 85 -1.99 -14.56 -2.56
CA LEU A 85 -2.07 -15.98 -2.90
C LEU A 85 -3.47 -16.38 -3.37
N ASN A 86 -4.51 -16.00 -2.63
CA ASN A 86 -5.90 -16.29 -3.01
C ASN A 86 -6.26 -15.58 -4.32
N PHE A 87 -5.82 -14.34 -4.51
CA PHE A 87 -6.07 -13.55 -5.71
C PHE A 87 -5.45 -14.19 -6.95
N ILE A 88 -4.16 -14.59 -6.89
CA ILE A 88 -3.48 -15.20 -8.05
C ILE A 88 -4.02 -16.59 -8.40
N ASN A 89 -4.58 -17.28 -7.41
CA ASN A 89 -5.22 -18.59 -7.57
C ASN A 89 -6.68 -18.50 -8.03
N ASN A 90 -7.19 -17.27 -8.26
CA ASN A 90 -8.60 -17.00 -8.60
C ASN A 90 -9.58 -17.58 -7.57
N GLU A 91 -9.18 -17.62 -6.31
CA GLU A 91 -10.03 -18.02 -5.20
C GLU A 91 -10.94 -16.87 -4.77
N ALA A 92 -11.94 -17.15 -3.93
CA ALA A 92 -12.81 -16.12 -3.40
C ALA A 92 -12.01 -15.12 -2.54
N VAL A 93 -12.12 -13.83 -2.88
CA VAL A 93 -11.38 -12.76 -2.21
C VAL A 93 -12.31 -11.93 -1.33
N GLU A 94 -12.19 -12.07 -0.01
CA GLU A 94 -13.03 -11.35 0.95
C GLU A 94 -12.84 -9.81 0.86
N TYR A 95 -11.58 -9.37 0.72
CA TYR A 95 -11.20 -7.96 0.76
C TYR A 95 -11.13 -7.32 -0.64
N HIS A 96 -12.23 -7.37 -1.41
CA HIS A 96 -12.27 -6.88 -2.79
C HIS A 96 -11.73 -5.45 -3.04
N LEU A 97 -11.81 -4.53 -2.07
CA LEU A 97 -11.23 -3.17 -2.16
C LEU A 97 -9.73 -3.08 -1.88
N LEU A 98 -9.07 -4.16 -1.45
CA LEU A 98 -7.64 -4.16 -1.10
C LEU A 98 -6.73 -3.70 -2.26
N PRO A 99 -6.98 -4.10 -3.53
CA PRO A 99 -6.24 -3.58 -4.69
C PRO A 99 -6.35 -2.07 -4.85
N GLN A 100 -7.49 -1.46 -4.46
CA GLN A 100 -7.66 -0.02 -4.58
C GLN A 100 -7.07 0.75 -3.39
N ILE A 101 -7.18 0.25 -2.15
CA ILE A 101 -6.59 0.95 -0.99
C ILE A 101 -5.06 0.94 -1.01
N TYR A 102 -4.44 0.03 -1.77
CA TYR A 102 -2.99 -0.03 -1.98
C TYR A 102 -2.59 0.24 -3.43
N SER A 103 -3.45 0.95 -4.18
CA SER A 103 -3.11 1.41 -5.51
C SER A 103 -1.89 2.35 -5.48
N PRO A 104 -1.01 2.34 -6.49
CA PRO A 104 0.03 3.35 -6.65
C PRO A 104 -0.55 4.77 -6.77
N ASP A 105 -1.77 4.92 -7.30
CA ASP A 105 -2.49 6.19 -7.40
C ASP A 105 -3.17 6.55 -6.06
N PHE A 106 -2.71 7.63 -5.43
CA PHE A 106 -3.24 8.10 -4.14
C PHE A 106 -4.72 8.52 -4.21
N ILE A 107 -5.19 8.99 -5.37
CA ILE A 107 -6.60 9.37 -5.56
C ILE A 107 -7.47 8.11 -5.49
N VAL A 108 -7.01 7.00 -6.08
CA VAL A 108 -7.70 5.71 -6.01
C VAL A 108 -7.72 5.20 -4.57
N ARG A 109 -6.58 5.29 -3.85
CA ARG A 109 -6.51 4.91 -2.43
C ARG A 109 -7.53 5.69 -1.59
N ALA A 110 -7.50 7.03 -1.67
CA ALA A 110 -8.40 7.88 -0.91
C ALA A 110 -9.89 7.57 -1.19
N ARG A 111 -10.26 7.39 -2.46
CA ARG A 111 -11.64 7.02 -2.85
C ARG A 111 -12.07 5.67 -2.31
N ALA A 112 -11.19 4.66 -2.34
CA ALA A 112 -11.49 3.35 -1.79
C ALA A 112 -11.72 3.41 -0.28
N ILE A 113 -10.91 4.19 0.45
CA ILE A 113 -11.09 4.43 1.89
C ILE A 113 -12.40 5.16 2.18
N MET A 114 -12.76 6.16 1.36
CA MET A 114 -14.05 6.84 1.49
C MET A 114 -15.22 5.87 1.33
N LYS A 115 -15.16 4.96 0.34
CA LYS A 115 -16.18 3.92 0.14
C LYS A 115 -16.27 2.95 1.33
N ILE A 116 -15.13 2.54 1.90
CA ILE A 116 -15.10 1.72 3.13
C ILE A 116 -15.77 2.46 4.28
N LYS A 117 -15.47 3.76 4.44
CA LYS A 117 -16.03 4.62 5.49
C LYS A 117 -17.54 4.86 5.35
N GLU A 118 -18.04 4.97 4.13
CA GLU A 118 -19.47 5.10 3.84
C GLU A 118 -20.26 3.85 4.26
N ASN A 119 -19.66 2.67 4.07
CA ASN A 119 -20.25 1.40 4.46
C ASN A 119 -19.95 0.99 5.91
N ASP A 120 -19.12 1.75 6.62
CA ASP A 120 -18.59 1.43 7.95
C ASP A 120 -17.98 0.01 8.02
N ASP A 121 -17.29 -0.41 6.96
CA ASP A 121 -16.80 -1.78 6.83
C ASP A 121 -15.53 -2.03 7.66
N VAL A 122 -15.75 -2.32 8.95
CA VAL A 122 -14.70 -2.53 9.95
C VAL A 122 -13.74 -3.68 9.65
N ARG A 123 -14.08 -4.58 8.72
CA ARG A 123 -13.20 -5.69 8.31
C ARG A 123 -11.89 -5.19 7.71
N TYR A 124 -11.90 -3.99 7.13
CA TYR A 124 -10.71 -3.36 6.54
C TYR A 124 -9.79 -2.66 7.56
N MET A 125 -10.19 -2.52 8.83
CA MET A 125 -9.43 -1.75 9.84
C MET A 125 -7.94 -2.09 9.86
N LYS A 126 -7.59 -3.38 9.93
CA LYS A 126 -6.19 -3.84 9.95
C LYS A 126 -5.37 -3.42 8.73
N PHE A 127 -5.99 -3.29 7.57
CA PHE A 127 -5.31 -2.85 6.34
C PHE A 127 -5.25 -1.32 6.23
N LEU A 128 -6.12 -0.61 6.95
CA LEU A 128 -6.12 0.84 7.00
C LEU A 128 -5.14 1.41 8.03
N LEU A 129 -4.84 0.70 9.12
CA LEU A 129 -3.88 1.18 10.14
C LEU A 129 -2.50 1.54 9.55
N PRO A 130 -1.88 0.72 8.68
CA PRO A 130 -0.60 1.09 8.04
C PRO A 130 -0.69 2.33 7.14
N LEU A 131 -1.88 2.70 6.66
CA LEU A 131 -2.11 3.89 5.82
C LEU A 131 -2.25 5.17 6.64
N LEU A 132 -2.17 5.09 7.98
CA LEU A 132 -1.85 6.27 8.79
C LEU A 132 -0.51 6.87 8.36
N ASP A 133 0.42 6.08 7.84
CA ASP A 133 1.72 6.58 7.36
C ASP A 133 1.77 6.68 5.82
N ASP A 134 0.62 6.79 5.16
CA ASP A 134 0.59 6.98 3.71
C ASP A 134 1.36 8.27 3.32
N PRO A 135 2.18 8.24 2.26
CA PRO A 135 2.92 9.42 1.80
C PRO A 135 1.99 10.58 1.39
N ASP A 136 0.74 10.31 1.02
CA ASP A 136 -0.23 11.33 0.61
C ASP A 136 -1.15 11.77 1.76
N ASP A 137 -1.21 13.08 1.95
CA ASP A 137 -1.99 13.73 3.00
C ASP A 137 -3.51 13.45 2.89
N SER A 138 -4.04 13.36 1.66
CA SER A 138 -5.47 13.10 1.44
C SER A 138 -5.85 11.67 1.82
N VAL A 139 -4.92 10.74 1.63
CA VAL A 139 -5.07 9.35 2.06
C VAL A 139 -5.04 9.28 3.60
N ARG A 140 -4.01 9.86 4.24
CA ARG A 140 -3.93 9.89 5.72
C ARG A 140 -5.18 10.52 6.34
N TRP A 141 -5.63 11.65 5.81
CA TRP A 141 -6.88 12.30 6.23
C TRP A 141 -8.09 11.35 6.15
N SER A 142 -8.24 10.64 5.04
CA SER A 142 -9.36 9.72 4.82
C SER A 142 -9.34 8.55 5.80
N VAL A 143 -8.15 8.00 6.09
CA VAL A 143 -7.94 6.94 7.08
C VAL A 143 -8.31 7.44 8.48
N ILE A 144 -7.80 8.61 8.89
CA ILE A 144 -8.05 9.19 10.20
C ILE A 144 -9.55 9.42 10.41
N LYS A 145 -10.26 9.97 9.41
CA LYS A 145 -11.72 10.18 9.50
C LYS A 145 -12.52 8.88 9.59
N PHE A 146 -12.03 7.78 9.05
CA PHE A 146 -12.65 6.47 9.26
C PHE A 146 -12.37 5.95 10.67
N LEU A 147 -11.09 5.89 11.06
CA LEU A 147 -10.66 5.33 12.33
C LEU A 147 -11.19 6.09 13.54
N SER A 148 -11.37 7.42 13.45
CA SER A 148 -11.90 8.23 14.55
C SER A 148 -13.31 7.85 14.97
N LYS A 149 -14.15 7.30 14.05
CA LYS A 149 -15.47 6.74 14.39
C LYS A 149 -15.39 5.56 15.35
N HIS A 150 -14.23 4.90 15.40
CA HIS A 150 -13.98 3.69 16.17
C HIS A 150 -12.93 3.90 17.26
N VAL A 151 -12.67 5.16 17.66
CA VAL A 151 -11.66 5.54 18.67
C VAL A 151 -11.83 4.84 20.03
N LYS A 152 -13.02 4.29 20.33
CA LYS A 152 -13.25 3.47 21.53
C LYS A 152 -12.47 2.15 21.53
N ASN A 153 -12.01 1.69 20.36
CA ASN A 153 -11.12 0.54 20.26
C ASN A 153 -9.70 0.96 20.75
N PRO A 154 -9.13 0.29 21.76
CA PRO A 154 -7.86 0.70 22.36
C PRO A 154 -6.68 0.63 21.38
N ILE A 155 -6.71 -0.29 20.42
CA ILE A 155 -5.68 -0.39 19.38
C ILE A 155 -5.76 0.86 18.49
N ILE A 156 -6.96 1.23 18.04
CA ILE A 156 -7.17 2.41 17.20
C ILE A 156 -6.79 3.69 17.94
N TYR A 157 -7.19 3.82 19.20
CA TYR A 157 -6.80 4.94 20.05
C TYR A 157 -5.28 5.07 20.13
N SER A 158 -4.58 3.98 20.39
CA SER A 158 -3.12 3.95 20.49
C SER A 158 -2.46 4.33 19.17
N GLU A 159 -2.91 3.77 18.05
CA GLU A 159 -2.35 4.05 16.72
C GLU A 159 -2.56 5.51 16.31
N LEU A 160 -3.77 6.06 16.50
CA LEU A 160 -4.03 7.48 16.24
C LEU A 160 -3.19 8.38 17.15
N LYS A 161 -3.01 8.02 18.43
CA LYS A 161 -2.21 8.80 19.38
C LYS A 161 -0.73 8.76 19.04
N ASN A 162 -0.23 7.61 18.60
CA ASN A 162 1.13 7.44 18.12
C ASN A 162 1.36 8.27 16.85
N HIS A 163 0.40 8.24 15.91
CA HIS A 163 0.48 8.96 14.66
C HIS A 163 0.42 10.50 14.87
N LEU A 164 -0.37 11.00 15.82
CA LEU A 164 -0.38 12.43 16.20
C LEU A 164 1.02 12.98 16.48
N ASN A 165 1.91 12.19 17.09
CA ASN A 165 3.27 12.65 17.45
C ASN A 165 4.24 12.74 16.26
N LYS A 166 3.87 12.21 15.09
CA LYS A 166 4.71 12.20 13.88
C LYS A 166 4.07 12.88 12.67
N GLU A 167 2.79 13.28 12.74
CA GLU A 167 2.13 14.00 11.66
C GLU A 167 2.75 15.39 11.46
N LEU A 168 3.13 15.68 10.22
CA LEU A 168 3.82 16.91 9.83
C LEU A 168 2.87 17.93 9.20
N ASN A 169 1.74 17.47 8.64
CA ASN A 169 0.73 18.34 8.09
C ASN A 169 -0.07 18.98 9.25
N PRO A 170 -0.04 20.32 9.40
CA PRO A 170 -0.68 20.98 10.54
C PRO A 170 -2.20 20.81 10.56
N ILE A 171 -2.85 20.73 9.40
CA ILE A 171 -4.29 20.54 9.31
C ILE A 171 -4.66 19.14 9.81
N ILE A 172 -3.91 18.11 9.41
CA ILE A 172 -4.16 16.73 9.86
C ILE A 172 -3.84 16.62 11.37
N TYR A 173 -2.75 17.24 11.82
CA TYR A 173 -2.37 17.30 13.23
C TYR A 173 -3.50 17.89 14.10
N ASP A 174 -4.03 19.05 13.73
CA ASP A 174 -5.12 19.70 14.48
C ASP A 174 -6.36 18.81 14.51
N ASN A 175 -6.71 18.17 13.39
CA ASN A 175 -7.84 17.24 13.33
C ASN A 175 -7.64 15.99 14.19
N LEU A 176 -6.42 15.47 14.30
CA LEU A 176 -6.09 14.37 15.20
C LEU A 176 -6.17 14.81 16.66
N LYS A 177 -5.69 16.02 16.97
CA LYS A 177 -5.69 16.56 18.32
C LYS A 177 -7.11 16.67 18.89
N GLU A 178 -8.06 17.16 18.08
CA GLU A 178 -9.49 17.26 18.43
C GLU A 178 -10.14 15.92 18.83
N ILE A 179 -9.58 14.78 18.37
CA ILE A 179 -10.11 13.44 18.74
C ILE A 179 -9.81 13.11 20.22
N PHE A 180 -8.77 13.73 20.80
CA PHE A 180 -8.27 13.41 22.15
C PHE A 180 -8.58 14.48 23.20
N GLU A 181 -9.20 15.59 22.80
CA GLU A 181 -9.70 16.65 23.68
C GLU A 181 -11.11 16.31 24.21
#